data_AF-A0A7C4CS82-F1
#
_entry.id   AF-A0A7C4CS82-F1
#
_cell.length_a   1.000
_cell.length_b   1.000
_cell.length_c   1.000
_cell.angle_alpha   90.00
_cell.angle_beta   90.00
_cell.angle_gamma   90.00
#
_symmetry.space_group_name_H-M   'P 1'
#
loop_
_entity.id
_entity.type
_entity.pdbx_description
1 polymer ?
#
loop_
_entity_poly.entity_id
_entity_poly.type
_entity_poly.pdbx_seq_one_letter_code
_entity_poly.pdbx_strand_id
1 'polypeptide(L)'
;MVVIDLLANSKALGDAVELVYGKITGDKFVGLFNGHIMAVAAYYTSAFAGNETGKKEAANALVSNAMDIAVFLSQANPNLPRDVVFSLLRDHGLQAMRQADLLAQGKFSDESSLYIAMRDHLIRIADAIAEAIVKQFPDKFK
;
A
#
# COMPACT_ATOMS: atom_id res chain seq x y z
N MET A 1 -13.55 -12.96 0.06
CA MET A 1 -13.82 -12.35 1.38
C MET A 1 -12.58 -11.62 1.89
N VAL A 2 -11.94 -10.73 1.10
CA VAL A 2 -10.65 -10.09 1.49
C VAL A 2 -10.58 -8.61 1.11
N VAL A 3 -11.11 -8.22 -0.07
CA VAL A 3 -11.04 -6.81 -0.52
C VAL A 3 -11.88 -5.86 0.36
N ILE A 4 -13.06 -6.29 0.81
CA ILE A 4 -13.94 -5.45 1.65
C ILE A 4 -13.25 -5.09 2.98
N ASP A 5 -12.56 -6.06 3.60
CA ASP A 5 -11.83 -5.83 4.85
C ASP A 5 -10.62 -4.90 4.63
N LEU A 6 -9.93 -5.04 3.50
CA LEU A 6 -8.84 -4.12 3.13
C LEU A 6 -9.35 -2.68 2.90
N LEU A 7 -10.54 -2.52 2.32
CA LEU A 7 -11.16 -1.19 2.15
C LEU A 7 -11.61 -0.60 3.49
N ALA A 8 -12.08 -1.41 4.43
CA ALA A 8 -12.36 -0.96 5.79
C ALA A 8 -11.09 -0.50 6.50
N ASN A 9 -9.98 -1.24 6.35
CA ASN A 9 -8.67 -0.83 6.87
C ASN A 9 -8.18 0.47 6.23
N SER A 10 -8.35 0.62 4.91
CA SER A 10 -8.04 1.85 4.17
C SER A 10 -8.81 3.05 4.74
N LYS A 11 -10.11 2.88 5.03
CA LYS A 11 -10.91 3.91 5.69
C LYS A 11 -10.37 4.25 7.08
N ALA A 12 -10.05 3.25 7.91
CA ALA A 12 -9.52 3.48 9.25
C ALA A 12 -8.19 4.25 9.22
N LEU A 13 -7.32 3.96 8.24
CA LEU A 13 -6.09 4.73 8.02
C LEU A 13 -6.39 6.17 7.58
N GLY A 14 -7.37 6.36 6.70
CA GLY A 14 -7.85 7.69 6.30
C GLY A 14 -8.35 8.53 7.46
N ASP A 15 -9.16 7.93 8.34
CA ASP A 15 -9.68 8.58 9.55
C ASP A 15 -8.51 8.99 10.48
N ALA A 16 -7.46 8.17 10.60
CA ALA A 16 -6.26 8.52 11.35
C ALA A 16 -5.47 9.69 10.71
N VAL A 17 -5.34 9.70 9.37
CA VAL A 17 -4.74 10.81 8.62
C VAL A 17 -5.55 12.11 8.81
N GLU A 18 -6.88 12.01 8.84
CA GLU A 18 -7.78 13.14 9.08
C GLU A 18 -7.54 13.81 10.44
N LEU A 19 -7.27 13.04 11.51
CA LEU A 19 -6.97 13.60 12.84
C LEU A 19 -5.72 14.50 12.84
N VAL A 20 -4.80 14.28 11.91
CA VAL A 20 -3.53 15.00 11.83
C VAL A 20 -3.58 16.12 10.79
N TYR A 21 -4.11 15.83 9.60
CA TYR A 21 -4.04 16.70 8.42
C TYR A 21 -5.40 17.23 7.94
N GLY A 22 -6.48 16.90 8.64
CA GLY A 22 -7.84 17.33 8.31
C GLY A 22 -8.52 16.48 7.25
N LYS A 23 -9.85 16.65 7.15
CA LYS A 23 -10.75 15.79 6.36
C LYS A 23 -10.38 15.67 4.88
N ILE A 24 -10.04 16.79 4.23
CA ILE A 24 -9.69 16.81 2.80
C ILE A 24 -8.48 15.90 2.53
N THR A 25 -7.47 15.95 3.41
CA THR A 25 -6.27 15.12 3.30
C THR A 25 -6.60 13.65 3.57
N GLY A 26 -7.40 13.37 4.59
CA GLY A 26 -7.87 12.00 4.90
C GLY A 26 -8.64 11.37 3.73
N ASP A 27 -9.63 12.07 3.18
CA ASP A 27 -10.43 11.59 2.03
C ASP A 27 -9.55 11.32 0.80
N LYS A 28 -8.58 12.21 0.51
CA LYS A 28 -7.65 12.04 -0.60
C LYS A 28 -6.74 10.82 -0.41
N PHE A 29 -6.28 10.59 0.83
CA PHE A 29 -5.49 9.40 1.18
C PHE A 29 -6.27 8.12 0.90
N VAL A 30 -7.52 8.03 1.39
CA VAL A 30 -8.39 6.85 1.18
C VAL A 30 -8.58 6.56 -0.31
N GLY A 31 -8.84 7.58 -1.11
CA GLY A 31 -9.02 7.41 -2.56
C GLY A 31 -7.77 6.82 -3.24
N LEU A 32 -6.59 7.34 -2.91
CA LEU A 32 -5.33 6.84 -3.44
C LEU A 32 -5.05 5.40 -2.97
N PHE A 33 -5.23 5.12 -1.67
CA PHE A 33 -4.94 3.82 -1.09
C PHE A 33 -5.92 2.73 -1.56
N ASN A 34 -7.19 3.08 -1.79
CA ASN A 34 -8.16 2.20 -2.45
C ASN A 34 -7.70 1.84 -3.87
N GLY A 35 -7.15 2.80 -4.62
CA GLY A 35 -6.54 2.54 -5.92
C GLY A 35 -5.42 1.51 -5.85
N HIS A 36 -4.57 1.60 -4.82
CA HIS A 36 -3.50 0.65 -4.56
C HIS A 36 -4.03 -0.77 -4.33
N ILE A 37 -5.01 -0.91 -3.43
CA ILE A 37 -5.67 -2.18 -3.10
C ILE A 37 -6.33 -2.79 -4.35
N MET A 38 -7.00 -1.97 -5.15
CA MET A 38 -7.68 -2.44 -6.36
C MET A 38 -6.71 -2.90 -7.44
N ALA A 39 -5.54 -2.27 -7.58
CA ALA A 39 -4.50 -2.75 -8.48
C ALA A 39 -3.97 -4.14 -8.06
N VAL A 40 -3.73 -4.35 -6.76
CA VAL A 40 -3.36 -5.68 -6.23
C VAL A 40 -4.48 -6.70 -6.47
N ALA A 41 -5.73 -6.35 -6.19
CA ALA A 41 -6.87 -7.25 -6.39
C ALA A 41 -7.05 -7.65 -7.87
N ALA A 42 -6.84 -6.70 -8.80
CA ALA A 42 -6.86 -6.96 -10.23
C ALA A 42 -5.72 -7.91 -10.66
N TYR A 43 -4.53 -7.76 -10.06
CA TYR A 43 -3.43 -8.68 -10.32
C TYR A 43 -3.75 -10.09 -9.83
N TYR A 44 -4.28 -10.24 -8.61
CA TYR A 44 -4.74 -11.53 -8.09
C TYR A 44 -5.74 -12.19 -9.04
N THR A 45 -6.78 -11.45 -9.42
CA THR A 45 -7.81 -11.94 -10.35
C THR A 45 -7.19 -12.43 -11.65
N SER A 46 -6.25 -11.67 -12.21
CA SER A 46 -5.57 -12.01 -13.46
C SER A 46 -4.64 -13.21 -13.32
N ALA A 47 -3.92 -13.34 -12.21
CA ALA A 47 -3.02 -14.46 -11.93
C ALA A 47 -3.78 -15.79 -11.84
N PHE A 48 -4.89 -15.82 -11.11
CA PHE A 48 -5.74 -17.02 -11.01
C PHE A 48 -6.45 -17.36 -12.34
N ALA A 49 -6.65 -16.38 -13.22
CA ALA A 49 -7.21 -16.59 -14.55
C ALA A 49 -6.17 -16.94 -15.63
N GLY A 50 -4.87 -16.93 -15.31
CA GLY A 50 -3.79 -17.07 -16.31
C GLY A 50 -3.74 -15.92 -17.32
N ASN A 51 -4.28 -14.75 -16.98
CA ASN A 51 -4.34 -13.58 -17.85
C ASN A 51 -3.08 -12.71 -17.71
N GLU A 52 -2.07 -12.98 -18.52
CA GLU A 52 -0.79 -12.24 -18.49
C GLU A 52 -0.93 -10.76 -18.90
N THR A 53 -1.85 -10.42 -19.81
CA THR A 53 -2.13 -9.02 -20.15
C THR A 53 -2.70 -8.27 -18.94
N GLY A 54 -3.67 -8.87 -18.25
CA GLY A 54 -4.28 -8.29 -17.04
C GLY A 54 -3.27 -8.12 -15.89
N LYS A 55 -2.34 -9.08 -15.73
CA LYS A 55 -1.23 -8.95 -14.76
C LYS A 55 -0.36 -7.73 -15.08
N LYS A 56 0.00 -7.54 -16.34
CA LYS A 56 0.82 -6.39 -16.76
C LYS A 56 0.11 -5.06 -16.55
N GLU A 57 -1.18 -4.98 -16.88
CA GLU A 57 -1.99 -3.77 -16.67
C GLU A 57 -2.11 -3.43 -15.18
N ALA A 58 -2.41 -4.42 -14.33
CA ALA A 58 -2.48 -4.25 -12.89
C ALA A 58 -1.13 -3.86 -12.26
N ALA A 59 -0.02 -4.43 -12.76
CA ALA A 59 1.33 -4.04 -12.34
C ALA A 59 1.64 -2.58 -12.65
N ASN A 60 1.31 -2.11 -13.86
CA ASN A 60 1.51 -0.72 -14.22
C ASN A 60 0.63 0.23 -13.38
N ALA A 61 -0.63 -0.15 -13.15
CA ALA A 61 -1.55 0.62 -12.30
C ALA A 61 -1.03 0.74 -10.86
N LEU A 62 -0.50 -0.33 -10.29
CA LEU A 62 0.10 -0.33 -8.96
C LEU A 62 1.29 0.63 -8.87
N VAL A 63 2.23 0.54 -9.81
CA VAL A 63 3.44 1.38 -9.80
C VAL A 63 3.08 2.86 -9.97
N SER A 64 2.15 3.17 -10.88
CA SER A 64 1.64 4.54 -11.06
C SER A 64 0.99 5.05 -9.78
N ASN A 65 0.11 4.27 -9.16
CA ASN A 65 -0.58 4.66 -7.95
C ASN A 65 0.38 4.81 -6.74
N ALA A 66 1.42 3.96 -6.63
CA ALA A 66 2.46 4.11 -5.62
C ALA A 66 3.19 5.45 -5.75
N MET A 67 3.42 5.94 -6.98
CA MET A 67 3.98 7.26 -7.22
C MET A 67 3.02 8.37 -6.79
N ASP A 68 1.72 8.24 -7.11
CA ASP A 68 0.70 9.23 -6.70
C ASP A 68 0.62 9.35 -5.17
N ILE A 69 0.65 8.22 -4.45
CA ILE A 69 0.70 8.21 -2.98
C ILE A 69 1.99 8.86 -2.48
N ALA A 70 3.13 8.55 -3.09
CA ALA A 70 4.41 9.12 -2.70
C ALA A 70 4.46 10.65 -2.86
N VAL A 71 3.96 11.17 -3.99
CA VAL A 71 3.83 12.61 -4.22
C VAL A 71 2.94 13.23 -3.16
N PHE A 72 1.76 12.64 -2.93
CA PHE A 72 0.79 13.15 -1.97
C PHE A 72 1.35 13.19 -0.53
N LEU A 73 1.93 12.08 -0.04
CA LEU A 73 2.46 12.01 1.32
C LEU A 73 3.67 12.91 1.52
N SER A 74 4.53 13.05 0.52
CA SER A 74 5.70 13.96 0.60
C SER A 74 5.31 15.44 0.62
N GLN A 75 4.19 15.81 0.01
CA GLN A 75 3.63 17.16 0.10
C GLN A 75 2.99 17.42 1.48
N ALA A 76 2.33 16.42 2.06
CA ALA A 76 1.71 16.54 3.38
C ALA A 76 2.77 16.55 4.51
N ASN A 77 3.84 15.77 4.37
CA ASN A 77 4.86 15.60 5.38
C ASN A 77 6.28 15.63 4.77
N PRO A 78 7.09 16.66 5.05
CA PRO A 78 8.46 16.76 4.51
C PRO A 78 9.41 15.68 5.04
N ASN A 79 9.04 14.98 6.12
CA ASN A 79 9.79 13.84 6.66
C ASN A 79 9.48 12.51 5.95
N LEU A 80 8.63 12.53 4.92
CA LEU A 80 8.37 11.40 4.02
C LEU A 80 8.90 11.71 2.62
N PRO A 81 10.20 11.53 2.34
CA PRO A 81 10.74 11.80 1.02
C PRO A 81 10.05 10.95 -0.04
N ARG A 82 9.61 11.59 -1.13
CA ARG A 82 8.85 10.94 -2.22
C ARG A 82 9.48 9.62 -2.67
N ASP A 83 10.78 9.62 -2.96
CA ASP A 83 11.44 8.44 -3.53
C ASP A 83 11.52 7.27 -2.53
N VAL A 84 11.56 7.58 -1.23
CA VAL A 84 11.51 6.58 -0.15
C VAL A 84 10.12 5.97 -0.08
N VAL A 85 9.07 6.81 -0.02
CA VAL A 85 7.67 6.34 0.02
C VAL A 85 7.33 5.52 -1.22
N PHE A 86 7.75 5.99 -2.41
CA PHE A 86 7.54 5.29 -3.66
C PHE A 86 8.17 3.89 -3.63
N SER A 87 9.43 3.80 -3.22
CA SER A 87 10.15 2.52 -3.18
C SER A 87 9.48 1.55 -2.21
N LEU A 88 9.12 1.99 -1.02
CA LEU A 88 8.42 1.19 -0.01
C LEU A 88 7.10 0.62 -0.54
N LEU A 89 6.22 1.46 -1.09
CA LEU A 89 4.91 1.03 -1.59
C LEU A 89 5.01 0.18 -2.85
N ARG A 90 5.91 0.53 -3.78
CA ARG A 90 6.17 -0.28 -4.96
C ARG A 90 6.62 -1.67 -4.56
N ASP A 91 7.62 -1.77 -3.69
CA ASP A 91 8.23 -3.06 -3.33
C ASP A 91 7.24 -3.93 -2.54
N HIS A 92 6.42 -3.33 -1.66
CA HIS A 92 5.35 -4.05 -0.98
C HIS A 92 4.27 -4.56 -1.96
N GLY A 93 3.82 -3.73 -2.89
CA GLY A 93 2.87 -4.16 -3.91
C GLY A 93 3.42 -5.25 -4.83
N LEU A 94 4.71 -5.21 -5.16
CA LEU A 94 5.39 -6.28 -5.92
C LEU A 94 5.46 -7.59 -5.11
N GLN A 95 5.66 -7.53 -3.79
CA GLN A 95 5.56 -8.72 -2.92
C GLN A 95 4.15 -9.32 -2.97
N ALA A 96 3.10 -8.51 -2.95
CA ALA A 96 1.71 -8.99 -3.06
C ALA A 96 1.43 -9.63 -4.45
N MET A 97 1.97 -9.06 -5.53
CA MET A 97 1.88 -9.66 -6.87
C MET A 97 2.59 -11.02 -6.94
N ARG A 98 3.78 -11.10 -6.33
CA ARG A 98 4.52 -12.36 -6.25
C ARG A 98 3.77 -13.40 -5.42
N GLN A 99 3.11 -12.99 -4.33
CA GLN A 99 2.25 -13.85 -3.54
C GLN A 99 1.10 -14.42 -4.39
N ALA A 100 0.44 -13.59 -5.20
CA ALA A 100 -0.59 -14.03 -6.13
C ALA A 100 -0.09 -15.11 -7.11
N ASP A 101 1.09 -14.90 -7.71
CA ASP A 101 1.71 -15.86 -8.62
C ASP A 101 2.01 -17.20 -7.92
N LEU A 102 2.55 -17.16 -6.71
CA LEU A 102 2.87 -18.37 -5.94
C LEU A 102 1.60 -19.15 -5.59
N LEU A 103 0.54 -18.46 -5.18
CA LEU A 103 -0.76 -19.07 -4.90
C LEU A 103 -1.37 -19.71 -6.15
N ALA A 104 -1.38 -19.00 -7.29
CA ALA A 104 -1.88 -19.52 -8.56
C ALA A 104 -1.08 -20.75 -9.04
N GLN A 105 0.20 -20.85 -8.69
CA GLN A 105 1.07 -21.99 -8.99
C GLN A 105 1.02 -23.11 -7.95
N GLY A 106 0.25 -22.97 -6.86
CA GLY A 106 0.20 -23.95 -5.77
C GLY A 106 1.48 -24.04 -4.92
N LYS A 107 2.34 -23.01 -4.95
CA LYS A 107 3.63 -22.96 -4.23
C LYS A 107 3.47 -22.43 -2.82
N PHE A 108 2.70 -23.13 -1.98
CA PHE A 108 2.30 -22.65 -0.65
C PHE A 108 3.47 -22.46 0.34
N SER A 109 4.53 -23.27 0.25
CA SER A 109 5.71 -23.11 1.12
C SER A 109 6.48 -21.81 0.83
N ASP A 110 6.65 -21.49 -0.45
CA ASP A 110 7.31 -20.25 -0.89
C ASP A 110 6.44 -19.04 -0.55
N GLU A 111 5.13 -19.18 -0.75
CA GLU A 111 4.14 -18.16 -0.42
C GLU A 111 4.15 -17.82 1.07
N SER A 112 4.18 -18.83 1.95
CA SER A 112 4.19 -18.62 3.39
C SER A 112 5.44 -17.86 3.84
N SER A 113 6.59 -18.20 3.27
CA SER A 113 7.87 -17.50 3.54
C SER A 113 7.82 -16.04 3.06
N LEU A 114 7.25 -15.81 1.87
CA LEU A 114 7.05 -14.47 1.34
C LEU A 114 6.07 -13.65 2.17
N TYR A 115 4.97 -14.26 2.64
CA TYR A 115 3.96 -13.59 3.46
C TYR A 115 4.56 -13.03 4.75
N ILE A 116 5.44 -13.78 5.41
CA ILE A 116 6.15 -13.31 6.62
C ILE A 116 6.98 -12.06 6.27
N ALA A 117 7.79 -12.13 5.22
CA ALA A 117 8.61 -11.00 4.79
C ALA A 117 7.78 -9.78 4.35
N MET A 118 6.65 -10.01 3.69
CA MET A 118 5.73 -8.96 3.25
C MET A 118 5.05 -8.27 4.43
N ARG A 119 4.65 -9.02 5.47
CA ARG A 119 4.09 -8.47 6.71
C ARG A 119 5.11 -7.62 7.46
N ASP A 120 6.35 -8.12 7.59
CA ASP A 120 7.43 -7.37 8.24
C ASP A 120 7.74 -6.08 7.46
N HIS A 121 7.65 -6.11 6.12
CA HIS A 121 7.78 -4.91 5.31
C HIS A 121 6.63 -3.92 5.55
N LEU A 122 5.38 -4.38 5.65
CA LEU A 122 4.24 -3.52 5.98
C LEU A 122 4.42 -2.81 7.33
N ILE A 123 4.95 -3.50 8.34
CA ILE A 123 5.25 -2.88 9.64
C ILE A 123 6.27 -1.75 9.49
N ARG A 124 7.35 -1.95 8.72
CA ARG A 124 8.34 -0.89 8.45
C ARG A 124 7.75 0.32 7.73
N ILE A 125 6.79 0.11 6.84
CA ILE A 125 6.07 1.22 6.18
C ILE A 125 5.25 2.00 7.21
N ALA A 126 4.53 1.30 8.09
CA ALA A 126 3.77 1.92 9.15
C ALA A 126 4.67 2.72 10.12
N ASP A 127 5.80 2.16 10.54
CA ASP A 127 6.78 2.83 11.40
C ASP A 127 7.31 4.11 10.76
N ALA A 128 7.70 4.06 9.47
CA ALA A 128 8.19 5.23 8.74
C ALA A 128 7.16 6.37 8.69
N ILE A 129 5.88 6.04 8.48
CA ILE A 129 4.79 7.03 8.47
C ILE A 129 4.56 7.60 9.88
N ALA A 130 4.50 6.73 10.90
CA ALA A 130 4.28 7.15 12.27
C ALA A 130 5.41 8.07 12.78
N GLU A 131 6.67 7.69 12.56
CA GLU A 131 7.83 8.51 12.90
C GLU A 131 7.81 9.87 12.20
N ALA A 132 7.44 9.91 10.92
CA ALA A 132 7.35 11.16 10.18
C ALA A 132 6.24 12.07 10.73
N ILE A 133 5.09 11.52 11.12
CA ILE A 133 4.00 12.28 11.74
C ILE A 133 4.44 12.86 13.08
N VAL A 134 5.08 12.05 13.94
CA VAL A 134 5.60 12.51 15.24
C VAL A 134 6.64 13.61 15.05
N LYS A 135 7.54 13.48 14.06
CA LYS A 135 8.53 14.53 13.73
C LYS A 135 7.89 15.83 13.26
N GLN A 136 6.79 15.78 12.51
CA GLN A 136 6.10 16.98 12.03
C GLN A 136 5.26 17.66 13.11
N PHE A 137 4.65 16.88 14.02
CA PHE A 137 3.75 17.38 15.06
C PHE A 137 4.16 16.95 16.47
N PRO A 138 5.37 17.29 16.93
CA PRO A 138 5.89 16.78 18.21
C PRO A 138 5.00 17.12 19.40
N ASP A 139 4.31 18.26 19.39
CA ASP A 139 3.43 18.69 20.50
C ASP A 139 2.12 17.91 20.62
N LYS A 140 1.70 17.17 19.58
CA LYS A 140 0.47 16.35 19.60
C LYS A 140 0.69 14.97 20.23
N PHE A 141 1.95 14.54 20.41
CA PHE A 141 2.33 13.19 20.81
C PHE A 141 3.26 13.16 22.03
N LYS A 142 3.13 14.17 22.90
CA LYS A 142 3.78 14.22 24.21
C LYS A 142 2.94 13.53 25.29
#